data_AF-A0A444KQD4-F1
#
_entry.id   AF-A0A444KQD4-F1
#
_cell.length_a   1.000
_cell.length_b   1.000
_cell.length_c   1.000
_cell.angle_alpha   90.00
_cell.angle_beta   90.00
_cell.angle_gamma   90.00
#
_symmetry.space_group_name_H-M   'P 1'
#
loop_
_entity.id
_entity.type
_entity.pdbx_description
1 polymer ?
#
loop_
_entity_poly.entity_id
_entity_poly.type
_entity_poly.pdbx_seq_one_letter_code
_entity_poly.pdbx_strand_id
1 'polypeptide(L)' 'MLNAEELAVLDAWRFERRMPSRSQAVRELFQRGLRVADQDADRAARSAEYGVLKLPGER' A
#
# COMPACT_ATOMS: atom_id res chain seq x y z
N MET A 1 5.25 -10.20 -0.61
CA MET A 1 3.85 -10.44 -0.18
C MET A 1 3.62 -9.66 1.11
N LEU A 2 2.42 -9.11 1.31
CA LEU A 2 2.11 -8.35 2.53
C LEU A 2 2.19 -9.26 3.77
N ASN A 3 2.81 -8.76 4.84
CA ASN A 3 2.85 -9.46 6.12
C ASN A 3 1.56 -9.23 6.93
N ALA A 4 1.45 -9.88 8.10
CA ALA A 4 0.24 -9.80 8.92
C ALA A 4 -0.07 -8.38 9.44
N GLU A 5 0.96 -7.59 9.76
CA GLU A 5 0.79 -6.21 10.24
C GLU A 5 0.34 -5.29 9.10
N GLU A 6 0.93 -5.43 7.92
CA GLU A 6 0.54 -4.69 6.73
C GLU A 6 -0.91 -5.00 6.32
N LEU A 7 -1.34 -6.26 6.46
CA LEU A 7 -2.73 -6.65 6.24
C LEU A 7 -3.68 -6.03 7.26
N ALA A 8 -3.28 -5.91 8.53
CA ALA A 8 -4.10 -5.28 9.56
C ALA A 8 -4.31 -3.78 9.29
N VAL A 9 -3.26 -3.08 8.85
CA VAL A 9 -3.38 -1.66 8.43
C VAL A 9 -4.26 -1.52 7.21
N LEU A 10 -4.12 -2.41 6.21
CA LEU A 10 -4.98 -2.40 5.04
C LEU A 10 -6.45 -2.65 5.41
N ASP A 11 -6.73 -3.52 6.37
CA ASP A 11 -8.09 -3.78 6.87
C ASP A 11 -8.67 -2.57 7.61
N ALA A 12 -7.90 -1.89 8.47
CA ALA A 12 -8.34 -0.66 9.13
C ALA A 12 -8.75 0.41 8.10
N TRP A 13 -7.89 0.66 7.11
CA TRP A 13 -8.12 1.59 6.01
C TRP A 13 -9.38 1.23 5.18
N ARG A 14 -9.58 -0.07 4.94
CA ARG A 14 -10.76 -0.60 4.24
C ARG A 14 -12.04 -0.28 5.02
N PHE A 15 -12.05 -0.47 6.33
CA PHE A 15 -13.21 -0.18 7.18
C PHE A 15 -13.52 1.31 7.25
N GLU A 16 -12.50 2.16 7.40
CA GLU A 16 -12.64 3.63 7.37
C GLU A 16 -13.30 4.10 6.07
N ARG A 17 -12.88 3.54 4.93
CA ARG A 17 -13.42 3.87 3.60
C ARG A 17 -14.69 3.09 3.24
N ARG A 18 -15.24 2.30 4.17
CA ARG A 18 -16.47 1.50 4.00
C ARG A 18 -16.41 0.56 2.78
N MET A 19 -15.23 -0.02 2.55
CA MET A 19 -15.02 -0.93 1.43
C MET A 19 -15.43 -2.37 1.79
N PRO A 20 -16.32 -3.04 1.02
CA PRO A 20 -16.79 -4.39 1.29
C PRO A 20 -15.75 -5.52 1.31
N SER A 21 -14.59 -5.39 0.64
CA SER A 21 -13.61 -6.49 0.59
C SER A 21 -12.16 -6.03 0.53
N ARG A 22 -11.24 -6.89 0.98
CA ARG A 22 -9.79 -6.64 0.87
C ARG A 22 -9.35 -6.45 -0.58
N SER A 23 -9.89 -7.25 -1.49
CA SER A 23 -9.60 -7.13 -2.92
C SER A 23 -9.98 -5.76 -3.49
N GLN A 24 -11.08 -5.16 -3.00
CA GLN A 24 -11.43 -3.79 -3.37
C GLN A 24 -10.43 -2.78 -2.80
N ALA A 25 -10.01 -2.94 -1.54
CA ALA A 25 -8.99 -2.08 -0.95
C ALA A 25 -7.67 -2.09 -1.74
N VAL A 26 -7.22 -3.28 -2.16
CA VAL A 26 -6.03 -3.42 -3.02
C VAL A 26 -6.23 -2.72 -4.36
N ARG A 27 -7.40 -2.89 -5.01
CA ARG A 27 -7.71 -2.21 -6.28
C ARG A 27 -7.70 -0.70 -6.15
N GLU A 28 -8.27 -0.17 -5.07
CA GLU A 28 -8.29 1.26 -4.77
C GLU A 28 -6.87 1.82 -4.56
N LEU A 29 -6.00 1.06 -3.87
CA LEU A 29 -4.61 1.44 -3.69
C LEU A 29 -3.86 1.49 -5.03
N PHE A 30 -4.04 0.46 -5.88
CA PHE A 30 -3.46 0.46 -7.22
C PHE A 30 -4.00 1.58 -8.10
N GLN A 31 -5.30 1.85 -8.06
CA GLN A 31 -5.89 2.93 -8.85
C GLN A 31 -5.39 4.31 -8.41
N ARG A 32 -5.18 4.52 -7.10
CA ARG A 32 -4.54 5.72 -6.56
C ARG A 32 -3.08 5.82 -7.03
N GLY A 33 -2.31 4.74 -6.95
CA GLY A 33 -0.92 4.70 -7.43
C GLY A 33 -0.79 4.97 -8.94
N LEU A 34 -1.68 4.41 -9.76
CA LEU A 34 -1.70 4.64 -11.21
C LEU A 34 -2.08 6.07 -11.59
N ARG A 35 -2.89 6.75 -10.76
CA ARG A 35 -3.24 8.17 -10.95
C ARG A 35 -2.14 9.12 -10.51
N VAL A 36 -1.20 8.66 -9.69
CA VAL A 36 0.00 9.41 -9.24
C VAL A 36 1.14 9.26 -10.27
N ALA A 37 0.87 8.75 -11.47
CA ALA A 37 1.86 8.60 -12.53
C ALA A 37 2.55 9.95 -12.82
N ASP A 38 3.86 9.98 -12.57
CA ASP A 38 4.78 11.14 -12.47
C ASP A 38 4.79 11.72 -11.04
N GLN A 39 5.85 11.57 -10.23
CA GLN A 39 7.27 11.85 -10.50
C GLN A 39 8.18 10.96 -9.59
N ASP A 40 9.33 10.50 -10.10
CA ASP A 40 10.43 9.89 -9.31
C ASP A 40 10.18 8.54 -8.61
N ALA A 41 9.50 7.58 -9.25
CA ALA A 41 9.70 6.18 -8.87
C ALA A 41 11.11 5.75 -9.31
N ASP A 42 12.08 5.81 -8.39
CA ASP A 42 13.47 5.45 -8.67
C ASP A 42 13.50 4.02 -9.25
N ARG A 43 13.93 3.91 -10.50
CA ARG A 43 13.87 2.68 -11.29
C ARG A 43 14.74 1.56 -10.67
N ALA A 44 15.62 1.91 -9.72
CA ALA A 44 16.46 0.98 -8.98
C ALA A 44 15.81 0.39 -7.72
N ALA A 45 14.67 0.91 -7.25
CA ALA A 45 14.06 0.47 -6.00
C ALA A 45 13.42 -0.92 -6.14
N ARG A 46 13.77 -1.84 -5.23
CA ARG A 46 13.22 -3.19 -5.17
C ARG A 46 11.80 -3.14 -4.62
N SER A 47 10.94 -4.06 -5.07
CA SER A 47 9.57 -4.19 -4.53
C SER A 47 9.51 -4.39 -3.01
N ALA A 48 10.59 -4.86 -2.37
CA ALA A 48 10.70 -5.00 -0.92
C ALA A 48 10.82 -3.66 -0.17
N GLU A 49 11.18 -2.59 -0.87
CA GLU A 49 11.29 -1.23 -0.32
C GLU A 49 9.92 -0.52 -0.31
N TYR A 50 8.95 -1.04 -1.07
CA TYR A 50 7.58 -0.54 -1.13
C TYR A 50 6.67 -1.30 -0.15
N GLY A 51 6.85 -1.06 1.16
CA GLY A 51 6.00 -1.60 2.24
C GLY A 51 4.78 -0.72 2.54
N VAL A 52 3.73 -1.30 3.13
CA VAL A 52 2.57 -0.53 3.65
C VAL A 52 2.92 0.15 4.97
N LEU A 53 3.85 -0.44 5.72
CA LEU A 53 4.39 0.08 6.95
C LEU A 53 5.82 0.57 6.71
N LYS A 54 6.20 1.69 7.34
CA LYS A 54 7.62 2.02 7.48
C LYS A 54 8.27 0.96 8.35
N LEU A 55 9.33 0.31 7.85
CA LEU A 55 10.14 -0.59 8.67
C LEU A 55 10.70 0.19 9.87
N PRO A 56 10.74 -0.41 11.08
CA PRO A 56 11.32 0.26 12.24
C PRO A 56 12.81 0.54 11.99
N GLY A 57 13.13 1.77 11.60
CA GLY A 57 14.50 2.19 11.25
C GLY A 57 14.57 3.38 10.29
N GLU A 58 13.53 3.63 9.49
CA GLU A 58 13.52 4.73 8.53
C GLU A 58 12.83 5.97 9.13
N ARG A 59 13.65 6.97 9.51
CA ARG A 59 13.17 8.30 9.93
C ARG A 59 12.64 9.06 8.72
#